data_AF-A0AB37IN73-F1
#
_entry.id   AF-A0AB37IN73-F1
#
_cell.length_a   1.000
_cell.length_b   1.000
_cell.length_c   1.000
_cell.angle_alpha   90.00
_cell.angle_beta   90.00
_cell.angle_gamma   90.00
#
_symmetry.space_group_name_H-M   'P 1'
#
loop_
_entity.id
_entity.type
_entity.pdbx_description
1 polymer ?
#
loop_
_entity_poly.entity_id
_entity_poly.type
_entity_poly.pdbx_seq_one_letter_code
_entity_poly.pdbx_strand_id
1 'polypeptide(L)' 'MEERIEFIEKKALPLNLPYKLYFVYDDGSKVNQGVYGSLECAEQDKKKYESEIGTRHSNGRILKTITILWGNGNEI' A
#
# COMPACT_ATOMS: atom_id res chain seq x y z
N MET A 1 -15.03 -41.93 6.02
CA MET A 1 -13.72 -42.13 5.38
C MET A 1 -13.31 -40.76 4.89
N GLU A 2 -12.38 -40.14 5.61
CA GLU A 2 -12.10 -38.70 5.57
C GLU A 2 -11.44 -38.31 4.25
N GLU A 3 -12.07 -37.39 3.53
CA GLU A 3 -11.51 -36.79 2.32
C GLU A 3 -10.29 -35.94 2.71
N ARG A 4 -9.10 -36.48 2.43
CA ARG A 4 -7.84 -35.75 2.56
C ARG A 4 -7.76 -34.71 1.46
N ILE A 5 -8.33 -33.54 1.74
CA ILE A 5 -8.08 -32.33 0.99
C ILE A 5 -6.60 -32.00 1.22
N GLU A 6 -5.77 -32.34 0.25
CA GLU A 6 -4.40 -31.87 0.16
C GLU A 6 -4.43 -30.34 0.14
N PHE A 7 -4.22 -29.75 1.31
CA PHE A 7 -3.86 -28.35 1.45
C PHE A 7 -2.50 -28.19 0.77
N ILE A 8 -2.54 -27.97 -0.54
CA ILE A 8 -1.41 -27.41 -1.27
C ILE A 8 -1.22 -26.05 -0.61
N GLU A 9 -0.23 -26.00 0.27
CA GLU A 9 0.32 -24.82 0.90
C GLU A 9 0.92 -23.94 -0.22
N LYS A 10 0.05 -23.39 -1.08
CA LYS A 10 0.34 -22.26 -1.94
C LYS A 10 0.56 -21.11 -0.98
N LYS A 11 1.78 -21.05 -0.42
CA LYS A 11 2.50 -19.89 0.10
C LYS A 11 1.59 -18.67 0.08
N ALA A 12 0.72 -18.58 1.08
CA ALA A 12 -0.34 -17.60 1.10
C ALA A 12 0.36 -16.24 1.17
N LEU A 13 0.42 -15.57 0.03
CA LEU A 13 0.78 -14.16 -0.04
C LEU A 13 -0.10 -13.47 1.01
N PRO A 14 0.49 -12.67 1.92
CA PRO A 14 -0.14 -12.34 3.18
C PRO A 14 -1.52 -11.72 2.94
N LEU A 15 -2.54 -12.48 3.32
CA LEU A 15 -3.84 -12.03 3.79
C LEU A 15 -4.36 -10.73 3.14
N ASN A 16 -4.50 -10.70 1.81
CA ASN A 16 -5.26 -9.71 1.01
C ASN A 16 -5.52 -8.36 1.70
N LEU A 17 -4.45 -7.68 2.14
CA LEU A 17 -4.58 -6.47 2.93
C LEU A 17 -5.23 -5.41 2.03
N PRO A 18 -6.45 -4.95 2.36
CA PRO A 18 -7.27 -4.23 1.40
C PRO A 18 -6.66 -2.88 1.07
N TYR A 19 -5.96 -2.26 2.02
CA TYR A 19 -5.52 -0.88 1.91
C TYR A 19 -4.05 -0.83 1.52
N LYS A 20 -3.71 -0.03 0.52
CA LYS A 20 -2.35 0.13 0.03
C LYS A 20 -1.99 1.61 -0.03
N LEU A 21 -0.88 1.97 0.58
CA LEU A 21 -0.38 3.33 0.59
C LEU A 21 0.54 3.54 -0.61
N TYR A 22 0.22 4.52 -1.45
CA TYR A 22 0.97 4.88 -2.63
C TYR A 22 1.53 6.29 -2.52
N PHE A 23 2.81 6.43 -2.80
CA PHE A 23 3.46 7.72 -2.98
C PHE A 23 3.40 8.11 -4.44
N VAL A 24 2.84 9.28 -4.71
CA VAL A 24 2.75 9.85 -6.03
C VAL A 24 3.78 10.97 -6.13
N TYR A 25 4.74 10.81 -7.02
CA TYR A 25 5.78 11.79 -7.26
C TYR A 25 5.39 12.77 -8.37
N ASP A 26 6.11 13.88 -8.47
CA ASP A 26 5.90 14.91 -9.51
C ASP A 26 5.97 14.38 -10.95
N ASP A 27 6.79 13.35 -11.18
CA ASP A 27 6.92 12.59 -12.44
C ASP A 27 5.70 11.71 -12.78
N GLY A 28 4.66 11.71 -11.94
CA GLY A 28 3.46 10.87 -12.10
C GLY A 28 3.66 9.41 -11.68
N SER A 29 4.90 9.01 -11.34
CA SER A 29 5.22 7.69 -10.82
C SER A 29 4.52 7.43 -9.48
N LYS A 30 3.87 6.26 -9.37
CA LYS A 30 3.22 5.76 -8.14
C LYS A 30 4.03 4.62 -7.54
N VAL A 31 4.43 4.72 -6.27
CA VAL A 31 5.22 3.68 -5.58
C VAL A 31 4.44 3.19 -4.36
N ASN A 32 4.24 1.87 -4.26
CA ASN A 32 3.64 1.26 -3.07
C ASN A 32 4.64 1.34 -1.91
N GLN A 33 4.25 1.96 -0.81
CA GLN A 33 5.04 2.06 0.42
C GLN A 33 4.62 1.04 1.47
N GLY A 34 3.38 0.59 1.45
CA GLY A 34 2.87 -0.31 2.47
C GLY A 34 1.50 -0.87 2.14
N VAL A 35 1.22 -2.04 2.71
CA VAL A 35 -0.09 -2.70 2.65
C VAL A 35 -0.63 -2.86 4.07
N TYR A 36 -1.91 -2.56 4.27
CA TYR A 36 -2.53 -2.43 5.58
C TYR A 36 -3.89 -3.14 5.60
N GLY A 37 -4.19 -3.77 6.73
CA GLY A 37 -5.45 -4.50 6.95
C GLY A 37 -6.64 -3.56 7.20
N SER A 38 -6.37 -2.34 7.64
CA SER A 38 -7.38 -1.36 8.06
C SER A 38 -7.06 0.03 7.52
N LEU A 39 -8.10 0.79 7.16
CA LEU A 39 -7.99 2.17 6.67
C LEU A 39 -7.30 3.08 7.69
N GLU A 40 -7.67 2.99 8.97
CA GLU A 40 -7.03 3.79 10.04
C GLU A 40 -5.52 3.63 10.07
N CYS A 41 -5.02 2.40 9.89
CA CYS A 41 -3.58 2.14 9.92
C CYS A 41 -2.88 2.77 8.72
N ALA A 42 -3.51 2.72 7.54
CA ALA A 42 -3.02 3.38 6.34
C ALA A 42 -3.08 4.91 6.47
N GLU A 43 -4.13 5.48 7.07
CA GLU A 43 -4.26 6.93 7.30
C GLU A 43 -3.27 7.45 8.33
N GLN A 44 -3.05 6.71 9.42
CA GLN A 44 -2.02 7.05 10.39
C GLN A 44 -0.64 7.10 9.76
N ASP A 45 -0.30 6.14 8.91
CA ASP A 45 0.96 6.14 8.20
C ASP A 45 1.03 7.26 7.16
N LYS A 46 -0.03 7.48 6.37
CA LYS A 46 -0.16 8.65 5.49
C LYS A 46 0.14 9.95 6.25
N LYS A 47 -0.41 10.13 7.45
CA LYS A 47 -0.21 11.33 8.26
C LYS A 47 1.23 11.51 8.72
N LYS A 48 1.97 10.42 8.99
CA LYS A 48 3.42 10.50 9.29
C LYS A 48 4.20 11.04 8.08
N TYR A 49 3.87 10.53 6.90
CA TYR A 49 4.51 10.91 5.65
C TYR A 49 3.98 12.22 5.05
N GLU A 50 2.88 12.77 5.57
CA GLU A 50 2.28 14.02 5.08
C GLU A 50 3.25 15.20 5.21
N SER A 51 4.13 15.17 6.23
CA SER A 51 5.21 16.16 6.39
C SER A 51 6.32 16.02 5.36
N GLU A 52 6.44 14.87 4.68
CA GLU A 52 7.40 14.64 3.60
C GLU A 52 6.87 15.07 2.23
N ILE A 53 5.58 15.41 2.12
CA ILE A 53 5.01 15.95 0.88
C ILE A 53 5.68 17.30 0.55
N GLY A 54 6.14 17.43 -0.69
CA GLY A 54 6.94 18.57 -1.15
C GLY A 54 8.44 18.42 -0.89
N THR A 55 8.86 17.38 -0.15
CA THR A 55 10.28 17.08 0.08
C THR A 55 10.87 16.33 -1.12
N ARG A 56 12.12 16.65 -1.46
CA ARG A 56 12.89 15.94 -2.49
C ARG A 56 13.53 14.70 -1.89
N HIS A 57 13.09 13.53 -2.34
CA HIS A 57 13.66 12.25 -1.93
C HIS A 57 15.03 11.99 -2.61
N SER A 58 15.80 11.04 -2.08
CA SER A 58 17.14 10.69 -2.60
C SER A 58 17.15 10.23 -4.06
N ASN A 59 16.01 9.79 -4.59
CA ASN A 59 15.83 9.47 -6.00
C ASN A 59 15.64 10.72 -6.90
N GLY A 60 15.82 11.92 -6.35
CA GLY A 60 15.70 13.19 -7.04
C GLY A 60 14.26 13.63 -7.29
N ARG A 61 13.26 12.81 -6.92
CA ARG A 61 11.83 13.04 -7.11
C ARG A 61 11.22 13.77 -5.92
N ILE A 62 10.23 14.61 -6.19
CA ILE A 62 9.48 15.34 -5.16
C ILE A 62 8.19 14.57 -4.89
N LEU A 63 7.96 14.22 -3.63
CA LEU A 63 6.70 13.58 -3.22
C LEU A 63 5.57 14.61 -3.39
N LYS A 64 4.63 14.36 -4.29
CA LYS A 64 3.56 15.31 -4.60
C LYS A 64 2.31 15.06 -3.77
N THR A 65 1.93 13.81 -3.62
CA THR A 65 0.79 13.42 -2.80
C THR A 65 0.92 11.96 -2.37
N ILE A 66 0.13 11.59 -1.38
CA ILE A 66 0.05 10.25 -0.82
C ILE A 66 -1.40 9.80 -0.92
N THR A 67 -1.62 8.69 -1.62
CA THR A 67 -2.94 8.13 -1.88
C THR A 67 -3.06 6.78 -1.21
N ILE A 68 -4.21 6.49 -0.61
CA ILE A 68 -4.55 5.16 -0.12
C ILE A 68 -5.52 4.53 -1.11
N LEU A 69 -5.16 3.38 -1.67
CA LEU A 69 -6.01 2.60 -2.57
C LEU A 69 -6.58 1.40 -1.85
N TRP A 70 -7.84 1.08 -2.10
CA TRP A 70 -8.48 -0.13 -1.65
C TRP A 70 -8.52 -1.20 -2.75
N GLY A 71 -8.20 -2.44 -2.38
CA GLY A 71 -8.23 -3.62 -3.24
C GLY A 71 -7.27 -3.53 -4.43
N ASN A 72 -7.81 -3.78 -5.63
CA ASN A 72 -7.06 -3.81 -6.88
C ASN A 72 -7.03 -2.46 -7.62
N GLY A 73 -7.26 -1.34 -6.92
CA GLY A 73 -7.08 0.01 -7.48
C GLY A 73 -8.29 0.94 -7.42
N ASN A 74 -9.29 0.67 -6.57
CA ASN A 74 -10.31 1.68 -6.31
C ASN A 74 -9.76 2.68 -5.28
N GLU A 75 -9.68 3.96 -5.67
CA GLU A 75 -9.50 5.07 -4.74
C GLU A 75 -10.73 5.12 -3.80
N ILE A 76 -10.48 5.32 -2.51
CA ILE A 76 -11.52 5.48 -1.48
C ILE A 76 -11.89 6.95 -1.39
#